data_AF-A0A2E9QVS5-F1
#
_entry.id   AF-A0A2E9QVS5-F1
#
_cell.length_a   1.000
_cell.length_b   1.000
_cell.length_c   1.000
_cell.angle_alpha   90.00
_cell.angle_beta   90.00
_cell.angle_gamma   90.00
#
_symmetry.space_group_name_H-M   'P 1'
#
loop_
_entity.id
_entity.type
_entity.pdbx_description
1 polymer ?
#
loop_
_entity_poly.entity_id
_entity_poly.type
_entity_poly.pdbx_seq_one_letter_code
_entity_poly.pdbx_strand_id
1 'polypeptide(L)'
;MKKILLAMGISVLAIGLMPAMSSAAPKFRYFKGDGTCPRGWRLASYGMVKRFTAQACRAPGMGRWHIVRLAGGGSQDGWGYKCRNRPRDGRKLGGSLCVPAPRRGLQRLAKKLKQRKMKQRIKKSRRGPKFRAFKGDRRCPRGWRLASYGMVKRFPRRACRAPGMGQWHIVRLAGGGSQDGWGYKCRNRPRDSRKLGGSLCVPGRPRIPKFRAFKGARCPRGWRRATYGMVKRFPRRACRAPGMGRWHIARLAGGGSQDGWGYKCRNRPRDKRGLGHSLCVR
;
A
#
# COMPACT_ATOMS: atom_id res chain seq x y z
N MET A 1 -38.97 26.20 -25.77
CA MET A 1 -39.36 25.48 -24.53
C MET A 1 -38.77 24.06 -24.53
N LYS A 2 -37.70 23.78 -23.77
CA LYS A 2 -37.32 22.40 -23.34
C LYS A 2 -36.32 22.49 -22.19
N LYS A 3 -36.66 21.79 -21.11
CA LYS A 3 -36.24 22.00 -19.71
C LYS A 3 -34.81 21.50 -19.44
N ILE A 4 -34.03 22.33 -18.75
CA ILE A 4 -32.73 22.01 -18.15
C ILE A 4 -33.01 21.42 -16.76
N LEU A 5 -32.75 20.13 -16.55
CA LEU A 5 -32.80 19.50 -15.23
C LEU A 5 -31.38 19.45 -14.64
N LEU A 6 -31.13 20.37 -13.71
CA LEU A 6 -29.98 20.37 -12.81
C LEU A 6 -30.11 19.21 -11.81
N ALA A 7 -29.17 18.26 -11.87
CA ALA A 7 -28.95 17.29 -10.80
C ALA A 7 -27.82 17.78 -9.89
N MET A 8 -28.19 18.45 -8.79
CA MET A 8 -27.25 18.80 -7.72
C MET A 8 -26.91 17.54 -6.91
N GLY A 9 -25.70 17.02 -7.12
CA GLY A 9 -25.15 15.91 -6.33
C GLY A 9 -24.64 16.39 -4.97
N ILE A 10 -25.35 16.00 -3.92
CA ILE A 10 -24.95 16.18 -2.52
C ILE A 10 -23.62 15.46 -2.28
N SER A 11 -22.53 16.24 -2.16
CA SER A 11 -21.23 15.73 -1.75
C SER A 11 -21.21 15.57 -0.23
N VAL A 12 -21.46 14.34 0.23
CA VAL A 12 -21.29 13.95 1.64
C VAL A 12 -19.81 14.06 2.01
N LEU A 13 -19.48 15.14 2.73
CA LEU A 13 -18.17 15.39 3.32
C LEU A 13 -17.97 14.39 4.47
N ALA A 14 -17.28 13.28 4.19
CA ALA A 14 -16.83 12.35 5.22
C ALA A 14 -15.70 13.00 6.04
N ILE A 15 -16.06 13.79 7.06
CA ILE A 15 -15.14 14.28 8.09
C ILE A 15 -14.70 13.07 8.90
N GLY A 16 -13.55 12.51 8.55
CA GLY A 16 -12.90 11.47 9.32
C GLY A 16 -12.50 12.03 10.69
N LEU A 17 -13.28 11.71 11.72
CA LEU A 17 -12.88 11.79 13.12
C LEU A 17 -11.59 10.99 13.31
N MET A 18 -10.43 11.63 13.18
CA MET A 18 -9.20 11.08 13.72
C MET A 18 -9.29 11.21 15.24
N PRO A 19 -9.30 10.10 15.99
CA PRO A 19 -9.26 10.19 17.45
C PRO A 19 -8.03 10.99 17.83
N ALA A 20 -8.24 12.16 18.43
CA ALA A 20 -7.17 12.93 19.03
C ALA A 20 -6.52 12.02 20.06
N MET A 21 -5.32 11.53 19.76
CA MET A 21 -4.54 10.79 20.73
C MET A 21 -4.08 11.79 21.78
N SER A 22 -4.94 12.03 22.78
CA SER A 22 -4.62 12.75 24.01
C SER A 22 -3.46 12.03 24.68
N SER A 23 -2.26 12.47 24.34
CA SER A 23 -1.04 11.98 24.95
C SER A 23 -1.03 12.54 26.36
N ALA A 24 -1.30 11.69 27.35
CA ALA A 24 -1.24 12.07 28.76
C ALA A 24 0.07 12.82 29.05
N ALA A 25 -0.03 13.93 29.78
CA ALA A 25 1.14 14.73 30.13
C ALA A 25 2.18 13.86 30.87
N PRO A 26 3.48 14.01 30.55
CA PRO A 26 4.52 13.25 31.23
C PRO A 26 4.61 13.65 32.71
N LYS A 27 4.83 12.67 33.59
CA LYS A 27 5.07 12.91 35.02
C LYS A 27 6.52 13.36 35.21
N PHE A 28 6.75 14.64 35.44
CA PHE A 28 8.06 15.16 35.79
C PHE A 28 8.34 14.97 37.28
N ARG A 29 9.61 14.80 37.66
CA ARG A 29 10.06 14.79 39.06
C ARG A 29 11.49 15.30 39.15
N TYR A 30 11.78 16.09 40.17
CA TYR A 30 13.11 16.54 40.51
C TYR A 30 13.89 15.43 41.24
N PHE A 31 15.17 15.29 40.92
CA PHE A 31 16.12 14.48 41.67
C PHE A 31 17.42 15.25 41.87
N LYS A 32 18.07 15.08 43.04
CA LYS A 32 19.38 15.66 43.33
C LYS A 32 20.46 15.01 42.44
N GLY A 33 21.45 15.80 42.02
CA GLY A 33 22.56 15.37 41.16
C GLY A 33 22.45 15.89 39.70
N ASP A 34 23.58 16.34 39.16
CA ASP A 34 23.67 16.93 37.82
C ASP A 34 23.76 15.85 36.73
N GLY A 35 22.71 15.71 35.92
CA GLY A 35 22.68 14.79 34.79
C GLY A 35 22.34 13.34 35.14
N THR A 36 21.94 13.06 36.38
CA THR A 36 21.62 11.70 36.84
C THR A 36 20.15 11.54 37.20
N CYS A 37 19.57 10.40 36.83
CA CYS A 37 18.23 9.99 37.26
C CYS A 37 18.28 8.58 37.85
N PRO A 38 17.44 8.25 38.85
CA PRO A 38 17.41 6.92 39.43
C PRO A 38 16.88 5.87 38.45
N ARG A 39 17.04 4.59 38.80
CA ARG A 39 16.56 3.46 38.00
C ARG A 39 15.04 3.58 37.76
N GLY A 40 14.63 3.36 36.51
CA GLY A 40 13.24 3.54 36.08
C GLY A 40 12.88 4.96 35.66
N TRP A 41 13.82 5.91 35.78
CA TRP A 41 13.69 7.28 35.32
C TRP A 41 14.76 7.60 34.27
N ARG A 42 14.55 8.68 33.52
CA ARG A 42 15.52 9.22 32.57
C ARG A 42 15.42 10.73 32.56
N LEU A 43 16.48 11.42 32.14
CA LEU A 43 16.44 12.87 31.95
C LEU A 43 15.31 13.25 30.98
N ALA A 44 14.58 14.30 31.34
CA ALA A 44 13.60 14.93 30.46
C ALA A 44 14.33 15.66 29.33
N SER A 45 13.89 15.48 28.07
CA SER A 45 14.47 16.19 26.93
C SER A 45 13.97 17.63 26.86
N TYR A 46 14.80 18.57 26.43
CA TYR A 46 14.43 19.98 26.23
C TYR A 46 13.10 20.16 25.50
N GLY A 47 12.90 19.49 24.35
CA GLY A 47 11.65 19.63 23.57
C GLY A 47 10.40 19.13 24.30
N MET A 48 10.54 18.17 25.22
CA MET A 48 9.43 17.70 26.07
C MET A 48 9.12 18.74 27.14
N VAL A 49 10.14 19.26 27.82
CA VAL A 49 10.00 20.29 28.85
C VAL A 49 9.39 21.56 28.28
N LYS A 50 9.89 22.06 27.13
CA LYS A 50 9.34 23.24 26.44
C LYS A 50 7.86 23.10 26.12
N ARG A 51 7.41 21.90 25.74
CA ARG A 51 6.00 21.61 25.42
C ARG A 51 5.11 21.56 26.67
N PHE A 52 5.67 21.16 27.80
CA PHE A 52 4.96 20.98 29.08
C PHE A 52 5.59 21.84 30.18
N THR A 53 5.91 23.10 29.86
CA THR A 53 6.72 23.97 30.71
C THR A 53 6.08 24.17 32.08
N ALA A 54 4.76 24.39 32.13
CA ALA A 54 4.05 24.60 33.39
C ALA A 54 4.13 23.38 34.32
N GLN A 55 3.96 22.17 33.77
CA GLN A 55 4.06 20.92 34.53
C GLN A 55 5.50 20.61 34.94
N ALA A 56 6.47 20.86 34.06
CA ALA A 56 7.88 20.66 34.34
C ALA A 56 8.39 21.60 35.43
N CYS A 57 7.99 22.87 35.38
CA CYS A 57 8.40 23.89 36.33
C CYS A 57 7.85 23.65 37.74
N ARG A 58 6.67 23.03 37.85
CA ARG A 58 6.04 22.63 39.12
C ARG A 58 6.22 21.14 39.42
N ALA A 59 7.28 20.52 38.89
CA ALA A 59 7.54 19.12 39.16
C ALA A 59 7.73 18.86 40.66
N PRO A 60 7.22 17.77 41.23
CA PRO A 60 7.44 17.43 42.63
C PRO A 60 8.93 17.42 43.00
N GLY A 61 9.26 18.11 44.10
CA GLY A 61 10.63 18.32 44.59
C GLY A 61 11.39 19.47 43.91
N MET A 62 10.84 20.08 42.87
CA MET A 62 11.43 21.27 42.24
C MET A 62 11.06 22.50 43.07
N GLY A 63 12.06 23.13 43.67
CA GLY A 63 11.89 24.35 44.46
C GLY A 63 11.82 25.61 43.61
N ARG A 64 11.46 26.72 44.25
CA ARG A 64 11.29 28.05 43.64
C ARG A 64 12.52 28.49 42.84
N TRP A 65 13.72 28.25 43.36
CA TRP A 65 14.99 28.72 42.81
C TRP A 65 15.88 27.58 42.29
N HIS A 66 15.33 26.40 42.02
CA HIS A 66 16.12 25.32 41.45
C HIS A 66 16.46 25.59 39.99
N ILE A 67 17.66 25.19 39.56
CA ILE A 67 18.04 25.07 38.15
C ILE A 67 18.45 23.63 37.93
N VAL A 68 17.77 22.95 37.01
CA VAL A 68 17.86 21.49 36.86
C VAL A 68 18.33 21.10 35.46
N ARG A 69 19.16 20.07 35.40
CA ARG A 69 19.69 19.49 34.17
C ARG A 69 18.60 18.76 33.38
N LEU A 70 18.63 18.98 32.06
CA LEU A 70 17.84 18.25 31.06
C LEU A 70 18.73 17.36 30.19
N ALA A 71 18.11 16.43 29.46
CA ALA A 71 18.82 15.58 28.50
C ALA A 71 19.38 16.42 27.35
N GLY A 72 20.63 16.14 26.94
CA GLY A 72 21.33 16.87 25.88
C GLY A 72 21.99 18.18 26.34
N GLY A 73 22.15 18.37 27.66
CA GLY A 73 22.88 19.50 28.23
C GLY A 73 22.05 20.78 28.46
N GLY A 74 20.75 20.75 28.21
CA GLY A 74 19.86 21.89 28.52
C GLY A 74 19.57 22.07 30.02
N SER A 75 18.86 23.14 30.37
CA SER A 75 18.37 23.40 31.72
C SER A 75 16.94 23.93 31.76
N GLN A 76 16.25 23.70 32.88
CA GLN A 76 14.97 24.30 33.24
C GLN A 76 15.14 25.01 34.58
N ASP A 77 14.68 26.24 34.67
CA ASP A 77 14.67 26.99 35.92
C ASP A 77 13.35 26.79 36.67
N GLY A 78 13.36 26.95 37.99
CA GLY A 78 12.18 26.98 38.85
C GLY A 78 11.30 28.20 38.60
N TRP A 79 10.12 28.22 39.23
CA TRP A 79 9.14 29.29 39.01
C TRP A 79 9.59 30.66 39.51
N GLY A 80 10.49 30.73 40.48
CA GLY A 80 11.11 31.99 40.91
C GLY A 80 11.91 32.66 39.78
N TYR A 81 12.45 31.87 38.86
CA TYR A 81 13.13 32.33 37.65
C TYR A 81 12.24 32.30 36.40
N LYS A 82 10.92 32.37 36.58
CA LYS A 82 9.93 32.41 35.48
C LYS A 82 9.96 31.17 34.58
N CYS A 83 10.34 30.00 35.11
CA CYS A 83 10.32 28.74 34.39
C CYS A 83 11.11 28.76 33.06
N ARG A 84 12.24 29.49 33.00
CA ARG A 84 13.03 29.62 31.77
C ARG A 84 13.65 28.28 31.35
N ASN A 85 13.69 28.07 30.04
CA ASN A 85 14.22 26.86 29.40
C ASN A 85 15.43 27.19 28.52
N ARG A 86 16.59 26.58 28.77
CA ARG A 86 17.79 26.74 27.93
C ARG A 86 18.10 25.45 27.17
N PRO A 87 18.32 25.50 25.85
CA PRO A 87 18.65 24.30 25.07
C PRO A 87 20.05 23.76 25.37
N ARG A 88 20.97 24.61 25.88
CA ARG A 88 22.30 24.26 26.38
C ARG A 88 22.62 25.11 27.61
N ASP A 89 23.28 24.49 28.58
CA ASP A 89 23.74 25.12 29.81
C ASP A 89 25.04 24.43 30.26
N GLY A 90 26.17 25.13 30.20
CA GLY A 90 27.48 24.57 30.56
C GLY A 90 27.74 24.51 32.07
N ARG A 91 26.90 25.16 32.89
CA ARG A 91 27.14 25.30 34.33
C ARG A 91 26.93 23.96 35.05
N LYS A 92 27.62 23.74 36.17
CA LYS A 92 27.32 22.63 37.09
C LYS A 92 26.04 22.94 37.87
N LEU A 93 25.07 22.02 37.86
CA LEU A 93 23.73 22.22 38.44
C LEU A 93 23.51 21.34 39.68
N GLY A 94 22.55 21.71 40.53
CA GLY A 94 22.27 20.98 41.78
C GLY A 94 21.40 19.73 41.61
N GLY A 95 20.70 19.60 40.48
CA GLY A 95 19.78 18.49 40.26
C GLY A 95 19.38 18.29 38.80
N SER A 96 18.49 17.34 38.60
CA SER A 96 18.04 16.86 37.30
C SER A 96 16.52 16.78 37.25
N LEU A 97 15.94 17.09 36.10
CA LEU A 97 14.53 16.86 35.84
C LEU A 97 14.35 15.54 35.11
N CYS A 98 13.64 14.60 35.74
CA CYS A 98 13.48 13.26 35.23
C CYS A 98 12.01 12.97 34.88
N VAL A 99 11.82 12.04 33.95
CA VAL A 99 10.53 11.44 33.60
C VAL A 99 10.64 9.91 33.64
N PRO A 100 9.54 9.17 33.83
CA PRO A 100 9.57 7.71 33.80
C PRO A 100 10.22 7.21 32.51
N ALA A 101 11.20 6.31 32.65
CA ALA A 101 11.79 5.63 31.53
C ALA A 101 10.70 4.75 30.87
N PRO A 102 10.53 4.79 29.54
CA PRO A 102 9.53 3.95 28.90
C PRO A 102 9.91 2.49 29.14
N ARG A 103 8.96 1.66 29.60
CA ARG A 103 9.19 0.22 29.83
C ARG A 103 9.89 -0.37 28.61
N ARG A 104 11.09 -0.96 28.79
CA ARG A 104 11.93 -1.48 27.67
C ARG A 104 11.14 -2.40 26.72
N GLY A 105 10.17 -3.15 27.24
CA GLY A 105 9.26 -3.99 26.45
C GLY A 105 8.39 -3.21 25.45
N LEU A 106 7.80 -2.08 25.86
CA LEU A 106 6.98 -1.23 24.99
C LEU A 106 7.81 -0.61 23.86
N GLN A 107 9.04 -0.19 24.15
CA GLN A 107 9.95 0.33 23.11
C GLN A 107 10.31 -0.74 22.08
N ARG A 108 10.62 -1.97 22.53
CA ARG A 108 10.90 -3.12 21.65
C ARG A 108 9.68 -3.47 20.79
N LEU A 109 8.48 -3.48 21.37
CA LEU A 109 7.24 -3.74 20.64
C LEU A 109 6.96 -2.65 19.58
N ALA A 110 7.12 -1.37 19.94
CA ALA A 110 6.95 -0.25 19.02
C ALA A 110 7.95 -0.33 17.85
N LYS A 111 9.23 -0.66 18.13
CA LYS A 111 10.25 -0.89 17.10
C LYS A 111 9.86 -2.05 16.16
N LYS A 112 9.43 -3.19 16.71
CA LYS A 112 8.93 -4.34 15.93
C LYS A 112 7.72 -3.97 15.08
N LEU A 113 6.76 -3.21 15.61
CA LEU A 113 5.57 -2.78 14.88
C LEU A 113 5.93 -1.82 13.74
N LYS A 114 6.83 -0.85 13.99
CA LYS A 114 7.34 0.08 12.96
C LYS A 114 8.03 -0.68 11.83
N GLN A 115 8.89 -1.65 12.18
CA GLN A 115 9.53 -2.53 11.20
C GLN A 115 8.51 -3.35 10.39
N ARG A 116 7.49 -3.94 11.04
CA ARG A 116 6.42 -4.67 10.35
C ARG A 116 5.64 -3.78 9.37
N LYS A 117 5.23 -2.58 9.80
CA LYS A 117 4.55 -1.59 8.94
C LYS A 117 5.43 -1.18 7.76
N MET A 118 6.73 -0.97 7.97
CA MET A 118 7.68 -0.66 6.90
C MET A 118 7.79 -1.82 5.90
N LYS A 119 7.98 -3.06 6.37
CA LYS A 119 8.01 -4.26 5.51
C LYS A 119 6.71 -4.43 4.71
N GLN A 120 5.56 -4.18 5.32
CA GLN A 120 4.27 -4.20 4.63
C GLN A 120 4.17 -3.12 3.54
N ARG A 121 4.63 -1.89 3.82
CA ARG A 121 4.68 -0.81 2.81
C ARG A 121 5.58 -1.18 1.63
N ILE A 122 6.76 -1.76 1.89
CA ILE A 122 7.67 -2.26 0.84
C ILE A 122 7.02 -3.39 0.03
N LYS A 123 6.36 -4.35 0.70
CA LYS A 123 5.65 -5.44 0.01
C LYS A 123 4.50 -4.90 -0.85
N LYS A 124 3.75 -3.92 -0.35
CA LYS A 124 2.66 -3.26 -1.09
C LYS A 124 3.18 -2.44 -2.26
N SER A 125 4.30 -1.73 -2.10
CA SER A 125 4.93 -1.00 -3.19
C SER A 125 5.39 -1.98 -4.27
N ARG A 126 6.08 -3.08 -3.93
CA ARG A 126 6.49 -4.15 -4.86
C ARG A 126 5.35 -4.72 -5.70
N ARG A 127 4.11 -4.78 -5.17
CA ARG A 127 2.91 -5.30 -5.86
C ARG A 127 2.31 -4.38 -6.93
N GLY A 128 2.90 -3.22 -7.22
CA GLY A 128 2.44 -2.37 -8.34
C GLY A 128 2.59 -3.04 -9.72
N PRO A 129 1.87 -2.56 -10.74
CA PRO A 129 1.96 -3.08 -12.10
C PRO A 129 3.39 -2.93 -12.66
N LYS A 130 3.79 -3.86 -13.52
CA LYS A 130 5.03 -3.76 -14.30
C LYS A 130 4.75 -2.88 -15.51
N PHE A 131 5.36 -1.70 -15.58
CA PHE A 131 5.29 -0.85 -16.76
C PHE A 131 6.46 -1.17 -17.69
N ARG A 132 6.28 -0.97 -19.00
CA ARG A 132 7.34 -0.95 -20.00
C ARG A 132 6.90 -0.02 -21.13
N ALA A 133 7.80 0.83 -21.59
CA ALA A 133 7.56 1.65 -22.76
C ALA A 133 8.00 0.89 -24.03
N PHE A 134 7.22 1.05 -25.09
CA PHE A 134 7.47 0.46 -26.40
C PHE A 134 7.37 1.55 -27.47
N LYS A 135 8.09 1.36 -28.58
CA LYS A 135 8.03 2.25 -29.74
C LYS A 135 6.65 2.16 -30.42
N GLY A 136 6.14 3.29 -30.91
CA GLY A 136 4.87 3.41 -31.62
C GLY A 136 3.73 3.98 -30.77
N ASP A 137 2.98 4.91 -31.36
CA ASP A 137 1.83 5.54 -30.73
C ASP A 137 0.63 4.59 -30.64
N ARG A 138 0.00 4.51 -29.47
CA ARG A 138 -1.18 3.66 -29.17
C ARG A 138 -0.98 2.15 -29.39
N ARG A 139 0.25 1.66 -29.49
CA ARG A 139 0.55 0.24 -29.78
C ARG A 139 1.26 -0.42 -28.61
N CYS A 140 0.82 -1.63 -28.27
CA CYS A 140 1.51 -2.51 -27.33
C CYS A 140 1.68 -3.89 -27.98
N PRO A 141 2.78 -4.61 -27.71
CA PRO A 141 2.98 -5.95 -28.24
C PRO A 141 1.97 -6.96 -27.68
N ARG A 142 1.87 -8.13 -28.32
CA ARG A 142 0.99 -9.21 -27.88
C ARG A 142 1.26 -9.57 -26.41
N GLY A 143 0.18 -9.70 -25.62
CA GLY A 143 0.27 -9.94 -24.19
C GLY A 143 0.48 -8.69 -23.33
N TRP A 144 0.54 -7.50 -23.94
CA TRP A 144 0.57 -6.21 -23.30
C TRP A 144 -0.65 -5.36 -23.69
N ARG A 145 -0.94 -4.34 -22.90
CA ARG A 145 -1.98 -3.35 -23.18
C ARG A 145 -1.54 -1.98 -22.70
N LEU A 146 -2.14 -0.92 -23.25
CA LEU A 146 -1.87 0.44 -22.81
C LEU A 146 -2.18 0.59 -21.30
N ALA A 147 -1.27 1.24 -20.60
CA ALA A 147 -1.45 1.67 -19.22
C ALA A 147 -2.52 2.77 -19.17
N SER A 148 -3.46 2.70 -18.22
CA SER A 148 -4.43 3.78 -18.05
C SER A 148 -3.85 4.96 -17.27
N TYR A 149 -4.35 6.15 -17.52
CA TYR A 149 -3.97 7.35 -16.77
C TYR A 149 -4.10 7.16 -15.25
N GLY A 150 -5.22 6.61 -14.77
CA GLY A 150 -5.43 6.35 -13.34
C GLY A 150 -4.38 5.38 -12.74
N MET A 151 -3.90 4.41 -13.52
CA MET A 151 -2.84 3.50 -13.09
C MET A 151 -1.50 4.23 -12.97
N VAL A 152 -1.17 5.07 -13.94
CA VAL A 152 0.04 5.88 -13.96
C VAL A 152 0.04 6.91 -12.83
N LYS A 153 -1.07 7.63 -12.62
CA LYS A 153 -1.24 8.59 -11.51
C LYS A 153 -1.01 7.95 -10.15
N ARG A 154 -1.38 6.67 -9.98
CA ARG A 154 -1.15 5.91 -8.73
C ARG A 154 0.29 5.45 -8.55
N PHE A 155 1.05 5.29 -9.64
CA PHE A 155 2.42 4.78 -9.61
C PHE A 155 3.38 5.63 -10.48
N PRO A 156 3.46 6.96 -10.27
CA PRO A 156 4.09 7.88 -11.21
C PRO A 156 5.59 7.61 -11.37
N ARG A 157 6.30 7.37 -10.25
CA ARG A 157 7.73 7.05 -10.27
C ARG A 157 8.05 5.75 -11.02
N ARG A 158 7.16 4.75 -10.97
CA ARG A 158 7.35 3.47 -11.68
C ARG A 158 7.05 3.57 -13.17
N ALA A 159 6.03 4.34 -13.52
CA ALA A 159 5.69 4.61 -14.92
C ALA A 159 6.81 5.44 -15.59
N CYS A 160 7.27 6.49 -14.92
CA CYS A 160 8.32 7.39 -15.41
C CYS A 160 9.69 6.70 -15.57
N ARG A 161 10.01 5.73 -14.73
CA ARG A 161 11.26 4.94 -14.80
C ARG A 161 11.01 3.52 -15.33
N ALA A 162 9.97 3.35 -16.14
CA ALA A 162 9.69 2.06 -16.75
C ALA A 162 10.82 1.68 -17.71
N PRO A 163 11.18 0.39 -17.84
CA PRO A 163 12.09 -0.06 -18.89
C PRO A 163 11.62 0.43 -20.27
N GLY A 164 12.57 0.92 -21.09
CA GLY A 164 12.28 1.54 -22.40
C GLY A 164 11.80 3.00 -22.32
N MET A 165 11.58 3.55 -21.13
CA MET A 165 11.29 4.97 -20.93
C MET A 165 12.63 5.72 -20.83
N GLY A 166 12.89 6.63 -21.76
CA GLY A 166 14.06 7.50 -21.75
C GLY A 166 13.79 8.79 -20.98
N GLN A 167 14.85 9.57 -20.78
CA GLN A 167 14.82 10.84 -20.04
C GLN A 167 13.79 11.83 -20.61
N TRP A 168 13.77 11.96 -21.93
CA TRP A 168 12.92 12.91 -22.67
C TRP A 168 11.79 12.20 -23.44
N HIS A 169 11.45 10.96 -23.09
CA HIS A 169 10.35 10.28 -23.75
C HIS A 169 9.01 10.87 -23.32
N ILE A 170 8.06 10.93 -24.25
CA ILE A 170 6.66 11.15 -23.97
C ILE A 170 5.90 10.00 -24.60
N VAL A 171 5.20 9.23 -23.77
CA VAL A 171 4.54 7.98 -24.20
C VAL A 171 3.05 8.04 -23.99
N ARG A 172 2.32 7.42 -24.92
CA ARG A 172 0.86 7.32 -24.93
C ARG A 172 0.35 6.43 -23.81
N LEU A 173 -0.76 6.86 -23.21
CA LEU A 173 -1.59 6.09 -22.28
C LEU A 173 -2.93 5.72 -22.92
N ALA A 174 -3.62 4.74 -22.32
CA ALA A 174 -4.99 4.40 -22.68
C ALA A 174 -5.93 5.60 -22.41
N GLY A 175 -6.86 5.86 -23.33
CA GLY A 175 -7.78 6.99 -23.23
C GLY A 175 -7.19 8.33 -23.71
N GLY A 176 -6.04 8.30 -24.38
CA GLY A 176 -5.45 9.49 -25.00
C GLY A 176 -4.50 10.29 -24.12
N GLY A 177 -4.31 9.93 -22.85
CA GLY A 177 -3.34 10.59 -21.97
C GLY A 177 -1.88 10.34 -22.34
N SER A 178 -0.96 10.95 -21.59
CA SER A 178 0.48 10.77 -21.75
C SER A 178 1.22 10.70 -20.42
N GLN A 179 2.40 10.06 -20.45
CA GLN A 179 3.38 10.05 -19.37
C GLN A 179 4.71 10.54 -19.92
N ASP A 180 5.33 11.48 -19.22
CA ASP A 180 6.61 12.04 -19.59
C ASP A 180 7.76 11.33 -18.85
N GLY A 181 8.95 11.36 -19.43
CA GLY A 181 10.17 10.86 -18.82
C GLY A 181 10.64 11.72 -17.65
N TRP A 182 11.71 11.30 -17.00
CA TRP A 182 12.21 12.01 -15.81
C TRP A 182 12.82 13.37 -16.12
N GLY A 183 13.32 13.61 -17.33
CA GLY A 183 13.77 14.93 -17.78
C GLY A 183 12.64 15.96 -17.78
N TYR A 184 11.41 15.52 -18.04
CA TYR A 184 10.20 16.33 -17.94
C TYR A 184 9.48 16.19 -16.59
N LYS A 185 10.24 15.90 -15.51
CA LYS A 185 9.74 15.80 -14.14
C LYS A 185 8.62 14.76 -13.95
N CYS A 186 8.60 13.70 -14.77
CA CYS A 186 7.61 12.62 -14.70
C CYS A 186 6.14 13.09 -14.78
N ARG A 187 5.86 14.20 -15.47
CA ARG A 187 4.49 14.72 -15.63
C ARG A 187 3.60 13.68 -16.31
N ASN A 188 2.33 13.65 -15.94
CA ASN A 188 1.30 12.89 -16.65
C ASN A 188 0.14 13.80 -17.02
N ARG A 189 -0.45 13.54 -18.19
CA ARG A 189 -1.60 14.30 -18.70
C ARG A 189 -2.76 13.34 -18.93
N PRO A 190 -4.00 13.70 -18.53
CA PRO A 190 -5.17 12.85 -18.78
C PRO A 190 -5.56 12.79 -20.26
N ARG A 191 -5.24 13.83 -21.04
CA ARG A 191 -5.43 13.92 -22.49
C ARG A 191 -4.20 14.57 -23.11
N ASP A 192 -3.81 14.06 -24.28
CA ASP A 192 -2.70 14.58 -25.07
C ASP A 192 -2.99 14.29 -26.55
N SER A 193 -3.18 15.32 -27.37
CA SER A 193 -3.54 15.16 -28.78
C SER A 193 -2.34 14.97 -29.70
N ARG A 194 -1.12 15.27 -29.22
CA ARG A 194 0.11 15.21 -30.02
C ARG A 194 0.38 13.79 -30.49
N LYS A 195 0.99 13.60 -31.67
CA LYS A 195 1.52 12.30 -32.10
C LYS A 195 2.76 11.96 -31.26
N LEU A 196 2.74 10.81 -30.58
CA LEU A 196 3.82 10.44 -29.64
C LEU A 196 4.69 9.32 -30.20
N GLY A 197 5.98 9.29 -29.81
CA GLY A 197 6.94 8.30 -30.30
C GLY A 197 6.79 6.90 -29.70
N GLY A 198 6.01 6.76 -28.63
CA GLY A 198 5.88 5.48 -27.92
C GLY A 198 4.61 5.35 -27.10
N SER A 199 4.47 4.19 -26.46
CA SER A 199 3.33 3.80 -25.64
C SER A 199 3.79 3.20 -24.33
N LEU A 200 3.15 3.59 -23.22
CA LEU A 200 3.38 2.94 -21.95
C LEU A 200 2.44 1.76 -21.81
N CYS A 201 3.00 0.57 -21.68
CA CYS A 201 2.25 -0.66 -21.61
C CYS A 201 2.41 -1.33 -20.25
N VAL A 202 1.40 -2.10 -19.89
CA VAL A 202 1.42 -3.04 -18.76
C VAL A 202 1.06 -4.43 -19.27
N PRO A 203 1.46 -5.51 -18.58
CA PRO A 203 1.00 -6.84 -18.93
C PRO A 203 -0.52 -6.85 -19.10
N GLY A 204 -0.95 -7.37 -20.24
CA GLY A 204 -2.35 -7.63 -20.51
C GLY A 204 -2.91 -8.49 -19.39
N ARG A 205 -4.15 -8.20 -18.98
CA ARG A 205 -4.85 -9.20 -18.16
C ARG A 205 -4.97 -10.46 -19.01
N PRO A 206 -4.79 -11.66 -18.43
CA PRO A 206 -5.14 -12.87 -19.14
C PRO A 206 -6.57 -12.69 -19.66
N ARG A 207 -6.79 -12.89 -20.96
CA ARG A 207 -8.17 -13.05 -21.46
C ARG A 207 -8.75 -14.20 -20.64
N ILE A 208 -9.76 -13.90 -19.85
CA ILE A 208 -10.41 -14.88 -19.00
C ILE A 208 -11.36 -15.63 -19.94
N PRO A 209 -11.08 -16.89 -20.30
CA PRO A 209 -11.97 -17.64 -21.17
C PRO A 209 -13.31 -17.86 -20.47
N LYS A 210 -14.40 -17.83 -21.24
CA LYS A 210 -15.70 -18.25 -20.73
C LYS A 210 -15.75 -19.76 -20.82
N PHE A 211 -15.87 -20.45 -19.68
CA PHE A 211 -16.05 -21.89 -19.64
C PHE A 211 -17.54 -22.24 -19.63
N ARG A 212 -17.92 -23.34 -20.26
CA ARG A 212 -19.24 -23.98 -20.13
C ARG A 212 -19.08 -25.48 -20.36
N ALA A 213 -19.73 -26.30 -19.54
CA ALA A 213 -19.80 -27.74 -19.77
C ALA A 213 -21.08 -28.08 -20.54
N PHE A 214 -20.95 -28.99 -21.48
CA PHE A 214 -22.05 -29.49 -22.31
C PHE A 214 -22.11 -31.02 -22.18
N LYS A 215 -23.32 -31.58 -22.23
CA LYS A 215 -23.52 -33.03 -22.25
C LYS A 215 -22.98 -33.60 -23.57
N GLY A 216 -22.34 -34.76 -23.52
CA GLY A 216 -21.75 -35.45 -24.68
C GLY A 216 -20.27 -35.12 -24.95
N ALA A 217 -19.73 -35.72 -26.00
CA ALA A 217 -18.30 -35.71 -26.31
C ALA A 217 -17.80 -34.50 -27.14
N ARG A 218 -18.71 -33.70 -27.71
CA ARG A 218 -18.39 -32.59 -28.62
C ARG A 218 -18.84 -31.25 -28.04
N CYS A 219 -18.10 -30.19 -28.38
CA CYS A 219 -18.54 -28.82 -28.11
C CYS A 219 -19.47 -28.34 -29.23
N PRO A 220 -20.49 -27.52 -28.93
CA PRO A 220 -21.34 -26.93 -29.95
C PRO A 220 -20.57 -25.94 -30.82
N ARG A 221 -21.15 -25.55 -31.97
CA ARG A 221 -20.56 -24.57 -32.90
C ARG A 221 -20.22 -23.27 -32.17
N GLY A 222 -19.05 -22.70 -32.46
CA GLY A 222 -18.54 -21.50 -31.80
C GLY A 222 -17.90 -21.73 -30.43
N TRP A 223 -17.82 -22.98 -29.98
CA TRP A 223 -17.10 -23.38 -28.78
C TRP A 223 -16.03 -24.43 -29.13
N ARG A 224 -14.89 -24.36 -28.46
CA ARG A 224 -13.84 -25.39 -28.57
C ARG A 224 -13.61 -26.07 -27.24
N ARG A 225 -13.13 -27.32 -27.25
CA ARG A 225 -12.78 -28.02 -26.01
C ARG A 225 -11.69 -27.25 -25.26
N ALA A 226 -11.86 -27.11 -23.95
CA ALA A 226 -10.87 -26.54 -23.06
C ALA A 226 -9.64 -27.45 -23.01
N THR A 227 -8.44 -26.87 -22.98
CA THR A 227 -7.20 -27.66 -22.76
C THR A 227 -6.91 -27.79 -21.27
N TYR A 228 -6.14 -28.81 -20.90
CA TYR A 228 -5.66 -28.98 -19.52
C TYR A 228 -4.93 -27.74 -18.99
N GLY A 229 -4.09 -27.09 -19.80
CA GLY A 229 -3.39 -25.86 -19.42
C GLY A 229 -4.33 -24.68 -19.11
N MET A 230 -5.43 -24.54 -19.83
CA MET A 230 -6.44 -23.50 -19.54
C MET A 230 -7.14 -23.76 -18.20
N VAL A 231 -7.51 -25.01 -17.95
CA VAL A 231 -8.16 -25.43 -16.72
C VAL A 231 -7.25 -25.24 -15.51
N LYS A 232 -5.97 -25.63 -15.61
CA LYS A 232 -4.96 -25.42 -14.55
C LYS A 232 -4.75 -23.93 -14.26
N ARG A 233 -4.85 -23.07 -15.27
CA ARG A 233 -4.74 -21.61 -15.12
C ARG A 233 -5.99 -20.96 -14.51
N PHE A 234 -7.17 -21.56 -14.68
CA PHE A 234 -8.44 -21.02 -14.20
C PHE A 234 -9.30 -22.08 -13.47
N PRO A 235 -8.78 -22.75 -12.43
CA PRO A 235 -9.36 -23.98 -11.89
C PRO A 235 -10.76 -23.76 -11.30
N ARG A 236 -10.96 -22.65 -10.57
CA ARG A 236 -12.27 -22.32 -10.00
C ARG A 236 -13.34 -22.04 -11.06
N ARG A 237 -12.97 -21.43 -12.19
CA ARG A 237 -13.90 -21.09 -13.28
C ARG A 237 -14.26 -22.31 -14.11
N ALA A 238 -13.29 -23.18 -14.37
CA ALA A 238 -13.52 -24.45 -15.03
C ALA A 238 -14.43 -25.36 -14.20
N CYS A 239 -14.16 -25.48 -12.89
CA CYS A 239 -14.93 -26.32 -11.99
C CYS A 239 -16.38 -25.84 -11.76
N ARG A 240 -16.59 -24.51 -11.75
CA ARG A 240 -17.92 -23.89 -11.59
C ARG A 240 -18.45 -23.32 -12.90
N ALA A 241 -18.03 -23.90 -14.02
CA ALA A 241 -18.53 -23.49 -15.32
C ALA A 241 -20.05 -23.78 -15.38
N PRO A 242 -20.87 -22.93 -16.00
CA PRO A 242 -22.27 -23.26 -16.28
C PRO A 242 -22.37 -24.63 -16.97
N GLY A 243 -23.36 -25.44 -16.58
CA GLY A 243 -23.51 -26.83 -17.03
C GLY A 243 -22.57 -27.85 -16.38
N MET A 244 -21.61 -27.40 -15.55
CA MET A 244 -20.77 -28.28 -14.74
C MET A 244 -21.52 -28.57 -13.43
N GLY A 245 -22.06 -29.78 -13.30
CA GLY A 245 -22.74 -30.22 -12.08
C GLY A 245 -21.78 -30.64 -10.98
N ARG A 246 -22.35 -30.88 -9.79
CA ARG A 246 -21.61 -31.29 -8.58
C ARG A 246 -20.71 -32.50 -8.83
N TRP A 247 -21.24 -33.52 -9.50
CA TRP A 247 -20.58 -34.80 -9.75
C TRP A 247 -20.26 -35.02 -11.24
N HIS A 248 -20.21 -33.95 -12.04
CA HIS A 248 -19.88 -34.10 -13.46
C HIS A 248 -18.37 -34.30 -13.63
N ILE A 249 -18.00 -35.06 -14.66
CA ILE A 249 -16.62 -35.16 -15.13
C ILE A 249 -16.65 -34.80 -16.61
N ALA A 250 -15.98 -33.70 -16.95
CA ALA A 250 -16.00 -33.12 -18.28
C ALA A 250 -14.66 -33.33 -18.99
N ARG A 251 -14.74 -33.84 -20.22
CA ARG A 251 -13.61 -34.09 -21.10
C ARG A 251 -12.95 -32.79 -21.56
N LEU A 252 -11.63 -32.81 -21.60
CA LEU A 252 -10.77 -31.74 -22.12
C LEU A 252 -10.19 -32.15 -23.48
N ALA A 253 -9.67 -31.17 -24.22
CA ALA A 253 -8.83 -31.43 -25.38
C ALA A 253 -7.55 -32.17 -24.96
N GLY A 254 -7.08 -33.10 -25.80
CA GLY A 254 -5.89 -33.91 -25.51
C GLY A 254 -6.11 -35.05 -24.50
N GLY A 255 -7.37 -35.43 -24.25
CA GLY A 255 -7.71 -36.59 -23.41
C GLY A 255 -7.72 -36.33 -21.91
N GLY A 256 -7.58 -35.08 -21.45
CA GLY A 256 -7.70 -34.74 -20.03
C GLY A 256 -9.15 -34.66 -19.52
N SER A 257 -9.30 -34.40 -18.23
CA SER A 257 -10.60 -34.18 -17.58
C SER A 257 -10.58 -33.07 -16.53
N GLN A 258 -11.73 -32.46 -16.30
CA GLN A 258 -12.04 -31.60 -15.16
C GLN A 258 -13.23 -32.20 -14.42
N ASP A 259 -13.14 -32.29 -13.10
CA ASP A 259 -14.22 -32.77 -12.25
C ASP A 259 -15.04 -31.61 -11.68
N GLY A 260 -16.31 -31.85 -11.36
CA GLY A 260 -17.17 -30.95 -10.65
C GLY A 260 -16.72 -30.70 -9.21
N TRP A 261 -17.39 -29.78 -8.52
CA TRP A 261 -16.99 -29.38 -7.17
C TRP A 261 -17.20 -30.47 -6.12
N GLY A 262 -18.11 -31.43 -6.33
CA GLY A 262 -18.29 -32.60 -5.47
C GLY A 262 -17.04 -33.48 -5.42
N TYR A 263 -16.29 -33.55 -6.53
CA TYR A 263 -14.99 -34.21 -6.60
C TYR A 263 -13.81 -33.26 -6.34
N LYS A 264 -14.03 -32.20 -5.56
CA LYS A 264 -13.01 -31.22 -5.16
C LYS A 264 -12.32 -30.53 -6.35
N CYS A 265 -13.02 -30.38 -7.48
CA CYS A 265 -12.51 -29.70 -8.67
C CYS A 265 -11.20 -30.28 -9.24
N ARG A 266 -10.95 -31.59 -9.07
CA ARG A 266 -9.74 -32.24 -9.59
C ARG A 266 -9.65 -32.10 -11.11
N ASN A 267 -8.44 -32.00 -11.63
CA ASN A 267 -8.17 -32.06 -13.06
C ASN A 267 -7.09 -33.11 -13.34
N ARG A 268 -7.22 -33.79 -14.48
CA ARG A 268 -6.26 -34.82 -14.91
C ARG A 268 -5.77 -34.49 -16.32
N PRO A 269 -4.46 -34.60 -16.60
CA PRO A 269 -3.92 -34.37 -17.93
C PRO A 269 -4.31 -35.47 -18.92
N ARG A 270 -4.56 -36.70 -18.43
CA ARG A 270 -5.09 -37.84 -19.19
C ARG A 270 -6.15 -38.55 -18.37
N ASP A 271 -7.25 -38.93 -19.00
CA ASP A 271 -8.37 -39.63 -18.40
C ASP A 271 -9.01 -40.57 -19.43
N LYS A 272 -8.85 -41.88 -19.20
CA LYS A 272 -9.32 -42.92 -20.12
C LYS A 272 -10.80 -43.29 -19.91
N ARG A 273 -11.45 -42.72 -18.89
CA ARG A 273 -12.85 -43.05 -18.56
C ARG A 273 -13.82 -42.57 -19.65
N GLY A 274 -14.97 -43.24 -19.76
CA GLY A 274 -16.12 -42.75 -20.51
C GLY A 274 -16.71 -41.51 -19.80
N LEU A 275 -16.52 -40.33 -20.38
CA LEU A 275 -16.98 -39.07 -19.78
C LEU A 275 -18.25 -38.57 -20.48
N GLY A 276 -19.31 -38.33 -19.71
CA GLY A 276 -20.61 -37.89 -20.22
C GLY A 276 -20.70 -36.39 -20.56
N HIS A 277 -19.67 -35.60 -20.30
CA HIS A 277 -19.65 -34.15 -20.57
C HIS A 277 -18.34 -33.72 -21.25
N SER A 278 -18.38 -32.55 -21.88
CA SER A 278 -17.20 -31.85 -22.43
C SER A 278 -17.12 -30.44 -21.87
N LEU A 279 -15.93 -30.03 -21.42
CA LEU A 279 -15.72 -28.66 -20.98
C LEU A 279 -15.23 -27.83 -22.16
N CYS A 280 -15.94 -26.76 -22.46
CA CYS A 280 -15.71 -25.94 -23.63
C CYS A 280 -15.37 -24.49 -23.25
N VAL A 281 -14.66 -23.79 -24.14
CA VAL A 281 -14.25 -22.39 -23.98
C VAL A 281 -14.55 -21.51 -25.19
N ARG A 282 -14.82 -20.23 -24.92
CA ARG A 282 -14.89 -19.13 -25.89
C ARG A 282 -14.13 -17.90 -25.40
#